data_AF-A0A5R8M0S1-F1
#
_entry.id   AF-A0A5R8M0S1-F1
#
_cell.length_a   1.000
_cell.length_b   1.000
_cell.length_c   1.000
_cell.angle_alpha   90.00
_cell.angle_beta   90.00
_cell.angle_gamma   90.00
#
_symmetry.space_group_name_H-M   'P 1'
#
loop_
_entity.id
_entity.type
_entity.pdbx_description
1 polymer ?
#
loop_
_entity_poly.entity_id
_entity_poly.type
_entity_poly.pdbx_seq_one_letter_code
_entity_poly.pdbx_strand_id
1 'polypeptide(L)'
;MQEELKLKPISLPVGLRFDPSDVVVNATYSDGANVPSGKLEYEGQVWPTNPGFYPVKVAFYDEVSGKRVEEKTIVTVHEVE
;
A
#
# COMPACT_ATOMS: atom_id res chain seq x y z
N MET A 1 -22.18 -3.34 -6.10
CA MET A 1 -20.97 -2.60 -5.71
C MET A 1 -19.93 -3.64 -5.32
N GLN A 2 -18.66 -3.38 -5.62
CA GLN A 2 -17.54 -4.31 -5.44
C GLN A 2 -16.48 -3.60 -4.60
N GLU A 3 -15.85 -4.33 -3.71
CA GLU A 3 -14.71 -3.89 -2.92
C GLU A 3 -13.52 -3.54 -3.83
N GLU A 4 -12.79 -2.46 -3.53
CA GLU A 4 -11.63 -2.03 -4.31
C GLU A 4 -10.46 -1.73 -3.37
N LEU A 5 -9.28 -2.25 -3.70
CA LEU A 5 -8.01 -1.80 -3.16
C LEU A 5 -7.11 -1.46 -4.33
N LYS A 6 -6.80 -0.18 -4.51
CA LYS A 6 -5.94 0.28 -5.59
C LYS A 6 -4.65 0.81 -5.03
N LEU A 7 -3.55 0.19 -5.44
CA LEU A 7 -2.20 0.62 -5.07
C LEU A 7 -1.47 1.23 -6.26
N LYS A 8 -0.43 2.01 -5.98
CA LYS A 8 0.55 2.47 -6.96
C LYS A 8 1.96 2.06 -6.55
N PRO A 9 2.86 1.77 -7.50
CA PRO A 9 4.28 1.68 -7.20
C PRO A 9 4.83 3.06 -6.86
N ILE A 10 5.86 3.08 -6.02
CA ILE A 10 6.57 4.31 -5.64
C ILE A 10 8.04 4.16 -6.00
N SER A 11 8.64 5.22 -6.52
CA SER A 11 10.08 5.33 -6.69
C SER A 11 10.57 6.53 -5.88
N LEU A 12 11.53 6.30 -4.98
CA LEU A 12 12.09 7.34 -4.12
C LEU A 12 13.63 7.31 -4.10
N PRO A 13 14.30 8.47 -3.99
CA PRO A 13 15.73 8.53 -3.83
C PRO A 13 16.17 8.00 -2.46
N VAL A 14 17.36 7.42 -2.40
CA VAL A 14 17.96 6.93 -1.16
C VAL A 14 18.05 8.04 -0.11
N GLY A 15 17.67 7.71 1.14
CA GLY A 15 17.62 8.63 2.27
C GLY A 15 16.28 9.36 2.46
N LEU A 16 15.35 9.28 1.50
CA LEU A 16 14.02 9.85 1.67
C LEU A 16 13.17 9.01 2.63
N ARG A 17 12.34 9.64 3.47
CA ARG A 17 11.37 8.91 4.29
C ARG A 17 10.28 8.31 3.39
N PHE A 18 9.85 7.10 3.73
CA PHE A 18 8.76 6.38 3.07
C PHE A 18 7.62 6.16 4.07
N ASP A 19 6.39 6.52 3.69
CA ASP A 19 5.17 6.17 4.42
C ASP A 19 4.43 5.06 3.65
N PRO A 20 4.11 3.91 4.27
CA PRO A 20 3.34 2.85 3.64
C PRO A 20 1.99 3.30 3.07
N SER A 21 1.35 4.31 3.65
CA SER A 21 0.08 4.83 3.17
C SER A 21 0.19 5.55 1.82
N ASP A 22 1.38 6.02 1.44
CA ASP A 22 1.59 6.69 0.15
C ASP A 22 1.32 5.76 -1.03
N VAL A 23 1.43 4.44 -0.85
CA VAL A 23 1.18 3.47 -1.90
C VAL A 23 -0.31 3.30 -2.22
N VAL A 24 -1.20 3.77 -1.35
CA VAL A 24 -2.66 3.61 -1.50
C VAL A 24 -3.23 4.73 -2.35
N VAL A 25 -3.92 4.35 -3.43
CA VAL A 25 -4.64 5.29 -4.32
C VAL A 25 -6.12 5.34 -3.96
N ASN A 26 -6.72 4.18 -3.72
CA ASN A 26 -8.11 4.06 -3.31
C ASN A 26 -8.32 2.81 -2.46
N ALA A 27 -9.26 2.87 -1.52
CA ALA A 27 -9.72 1.71 -0.77
C ALA A 27 -11.20 1.88 -0.42
N THR A 28 -12.06 1.01 -0.94
CA THR A 28 -13.51 1.03 -0.70
C THR A 28 -14.05 -0.35 -0.33
N TYR A 29 -14.97 -0.38 0.62
CA TYR A 29 -15.76 -1.55 0.96
C TYR A 29 -16.71 -1.93 -0.18
N SER A 30 -17.28 -3.13 -0.11
CA SER A 30 -18.22 -3.62 -1.13
C SER A 30 -19.54 -2.84 -1.22
N ASP A 31 -19.89 -2.01 -0.22
CA ASP A 31 -21.01 -1.07 -0.25
C ASP A 31 -20.65 0.30 -0.87
N GLY A 32 -19.40 0.49 -1.29
CA GLY A 32 -18.89 1.74 -1.86
C GLY A 32 -18.44 2.78 -0.84
N ALA A 33 -18.50 2.49 0.47
CA ALA A 33 -17.92 3.36 1.49
C ALA A 33 -16.39 3.30 1.49
N ASN A 34 -15.74 4.40 1.85
CA ASN A 34 -14.28 4.44 1.97
C ASN A 34 -13.80 3.65 3.18
N VAL A 35 -12.70 2.90 3.00
CA VAL A 35 -12.02 2.19 4.07
C VAL A 35 -11.20 3.19 4.90
N PRO A 36 -11.39 3.28 6.23
CA PRO A 36 -10.56 4.11 7.09
C PRO A 36 -9.08 3.69 7.05
N SER A 37 -8.15 4.64 7.06
CA SER A 37 -6.71 4.34 7.01
C SER A 37 -6.22 3.46 8.16
N GLY A 38 -6.82 3.59 9.35
CA GLY A 38 -6.50 2.76 10.51
C GLY A 38 -6.99 1.30 10.42
N LYS A 39 -7.77 0.95 9.38
CA LYS A 39 -8.20 -0.43 9.08
C LYS A 39 -7.31 -1.10 8.03
N LEU A 40 -6.42 -0.34 7.38
CA LEU A 40 -5.47 -0.89 6.43
C LEU A 40 -4.30 -1.54 7.16
N GLU A 41 -4.00 -2.77 6.78
CA GLU A 41 -2.85 -3.54 7.23
C GLU A 41 -1.72 -3.39 6.20
N TYR A 42 -0.53 -3.03 6.66
CA TYR A 42 0.64 -2.88 5.82
C TYR A 42 1.68 -3.95 6.19
N GLU A 43 2.10 -4.74 5.22
CA GLU A 43 3.17 -5.73 5.36
C GLU A 43 4.29 -5.45 4.37
N GLY A 44 5.54 -5.63 4.82
CA GLY A 44 6.73 -5.37 4.03
C GLY A 44 7.66 -4.39 4.74
N GLN A 45 8.96 -4.51 4.49
CA GLN A 45 9.97 -3.63 5.06
C GLN A 45 10.71 -2.91 3.94
N VAL A 46 10.51 -1.60 3.85
CA VAL A 46 11.27 -0.73 2.94
C VAL A 46 12.46 -0.20 3.73
N TRP A 47 13.65 -0.26 3.13
CA TRP A 47 14.87 0.28 3.72
C TRP A 47 15.31 1.49 2.89
N PRO A 48 14.87 2.71 3.22
CA PRO A 48 15.12 3.86 2.34
C PRO A 48 16.60 4.24 2.23
N THR A 49 17.48 3.67 3.06
CA THR A 49 18.93 3.88 3.01
C THR A 49 19.65 2.90 2.08
N ASN A 50 18.95 1.89 1.57
CA ASN A 50 19.52 0.86 0.69
C ASN A 50 18.77 0.90 -0.64
N PRO A 51 19.46 1.10 -1.77
CA PRO A 51 18.84 0.96 -3.08
C PRO A 51 18.31 -0.47 -3.29
N GLY A 52 17.16 -0.58 -3.93
CA GLY A 52 16.52 -1.88 -4.16
C GLY A 52 15.03 -1.81 -4.46
N PHE A 53 14.44 -3.00 -4.65
CA PHE A 53 13.01 -3.19 -4.86
C PHE A 53 12.41 -3.84 -3.62
N TYR A 54 11.47 -3.13 -2.98
CA TYR A 54 10.85 -3.54 -1.73
C TYR A 54 9.37 -3.84 -1.99
N PRO A 55 8.94 -5.12 -1.95
CA PRO A 55 7.53 -5.44 -2.05
C PRO A 55 6.78 -5.01 -0.80
N VAL A 56 5.66 -4.32 -1.01
CA VAL A 56 4.72 -3.91 0.04
C VAL A 56 3.36 -4.52 -0.29
N LYS A 57 2.76 -5.17 0.71
CA LYS A 57 1.40 -5.71 0.64
C LYS A 57 0.51 -4.85 1.52
N VAL A 58 -0.62 -4.43 0.97
CA VAL A 58 -1.67 -3.73 1.72
C VAL A 58 -2.90 -4.62 1.72
N ALA A 59 -3.61 -4.65 2.84
CA ALA A 59 -4.85 -5.40 2.96
C ALA A 59 -5.85 -4.71 3.87
N PHE A 60 -7.11 -5.08 3.74
CA PHE A 60 -8.14 -4.79 4.74
C PHE A 60 -9.18 -5.92 4.78
N TYR A 61 -9.92 -5.98 5.88
CA TYR A 61 -11.09 -6.83 5.99
C TYR A 61 -12.34 -6.03 5.65
N ASP A 62 -13.05 -6.44 4.62
CA ASP A 62 -14.35 -5.88 4.27
C ASP A 62 -15.42 -6.43 5.22
N GLU A 63 -15.84 -5.60 6.16
CA GLU A 63 -16.84 -5.96 7.18
C GLU A 63 -18.24 -6.17 6.56
N VAL A 64 -18.49 -5.66 5.36
CA VAL A 64 -19.77 -5.80 4.66
C VAL A 64 -19.86 -7.16 3.96
N SER A 65 -18.84 -7.52 3.17
CA SER A 65 -18.82 -8.81 2.45
C SER A 65 -18.24 -9.96 3.28
N GLY A 66 -17.58 -9.66 4.40
CA GLY A 66 -16.88 -10.63 5.23
C GLY A 66 -15.59 -11.19 4.62
N LYS A 67 -15.05 -10.53 3.59
CA LYS A 67 -13.87 -10.97 2.83
C LYS A 67 -12.64 -10.14 3.17
N ARG A 68 -11.47 -10.75 3.07
CA ARG A 68 -10.19 -10.03 3.10
C ARG A 68 -9.79 -9.64 1.68
N VAL A 69 -9.51 -8.36 1.48
CA VAL A 69 -9.00 -7.80 0.24
C VAL A 69 -7.53 -7.49 0.44
N GLU A 70 -6.67 -7.93 -0.49
CA GLU A 70 -5.25 -7.64 -0.44
C GLU A 70 -4.68 -7.35 -1.83
N GLU A 71 -3.72 -6.45 -1.88
CA GLU A 71 -2.98 -6.11 -3.08
C GLU A 71 -1.50 -5.91 -2.78
N LYS A 72 -0.66 -6.05 -3.81
CA LYS A 72 0.79 -5.92 -3.70
C LYS A 72 1.31 -4.87 -4.67
N THR A 73 2.29 -4.11 -4.21
CA THR A 73 3.01 -3.14 -5.03
C THR A 73 4.49 -3.15 -4.69
N ILE A 74 5.29 -2.49 -5.52
CA ILE A 74 6.73 -2.38 -5.34
C ILE A 74 7.09 -0.93 -5.03
N VAL A 75 7.96 -0.78 -4.03
CA VAL A 75 8.64 0.48 -3.71
C VAL A 75 10.09 0.35 -4.14
N THR A 76 10.52 1.21 -5.06
CA THR A 76 11.89 1.28 -5.56
C THR A 76 12.64 2.38 -4.83
N VAL A 77 13.77 2.02 -4.22
CA VAL A 77 14.75 2.98 -3.71
C VAL A 77 15.89 3.03 -4.71
N HIS A 78 16.20 4.22 -5.23
CA HIS A 78 17.28 4.42 -6.21
C HIS A 78 18.36 5.37 -5.67
N GLU A 79 19.58 5.19 -6.16
CA GLU A 79 20.69 6.10 -5.85
C GLU A 79 20.41 7.49 -6.44
N VAL A 80 20.96 8.52 -5.79
CA VAL A 80 20.98 9.88 -6.32
C VAL A 80 22.31 10.06 -7.03
N GLU A 81 22.28 10.37 -8.33
CA GLU A 81 23.48 10.68 -9.13
C GLU A 81 24.17 11.98 -8.71
#